data_AF-A0A8H7RHW5-F1
#
_entry.id   AF-A0A8H7RHW5-F1
#
_cell.length_a   1.000
_cell.length_b   1.000
_cell.length_c   1.000
_cell.angle_alpha   90.00
_cell.angle_beta   90.00
_cell.angle_gamma   90.00
#
_symmetry.space_group_name_H-M   'P 1'
#
loop_
_entity.id
_entity.type
_entity.pdbx_description
1 polymer ?
#
loop_
_entity_poly.entity_id
_entity_poly.type
_entity_poly.pdbx_seq_one_letter_code
_entity_poly.pdbx_strand_id
1 'polypeptide(L)'
;MFGFTKIEIRRFLKQFADYKIKNPDLPIAESDKEEVNDVTMKTVYIRPKKYELYSDTPKEMFFHFKLQQLMSVRAAALKAGVKETTARYWRNKYVEDPDNFVIGKQTNRVNRPKAQLNDEHKDHLVKFFDDNT
;
A
#
# COMPACT_ATOMS: atom_id res chain seq x y z
N MET A 1 -14.80 -14.12 5.19
CA MET A 1 -13.56 -13.74 4.49
C MET A 1 -13.51 -14.58 3.23
N PHE A 2 -14.07 -14.08 2.12
CA PHE A 2 -14.15 -14.83 0.87
C PHE A 2 -12.85 -14.63 0.08
N GLY A 3 -11.89 -15.52 0.29
CA GLY A 3 -10.70 -15.61 -0.55
C GLY A 3 -10.92 -16.68 -1.60
N PHE A 4 -10.80 -16.33 -2.88
CA PHE A 4 -10.91 -17.32 -3.95
C PHE A 4 -9.81 -18.36 -3.79
N THR A 5 -10.19 -19.63 -3.80
CA THR A 5 -9.25 -20.74 -3.70
C THR A 5 -8.43 -20.85 -4.99
N LYS A 6 -7.22 -21.42 -4.91
CA LYS A 6 -6.34 -21.63 -6.08
C LYS A 6 -7.02 -22.36 -7.25
N ILE A 7 -8.04 -23.16 -6.95
CA ILE A 7 -8.86 -23.90 -7.91
C ILE A 7 -9.80 -22.96 -8.67
N GLU A 8 -10.39 -21.97 -7.98
CA GLU A 8 -11.31 -20.99 -8.58
C GLU A 8 -10.57 -20.02 -9.52
N ILE A 9 -9.36 -19.60 -9.14
CA ILE A 9 -8.51 -18.77 -9.99
C ILE A 9 -8.15 -19.50 -11.29
N ARG A 10 -7.78 -20.79 -11.19
CA ARG A 10 -7.48 -21.63 -12.37
C ARG A 10 -8.69 -21.81 -13.27
N ARG A 11 -9.88 -21.99 -12.68
CA ARG A 11 -11.15 -22.10 -13.43
C ARG A 11 -11.46 -20.81 -14.18
N PHE A 12 -11.29 -19.65 -13.53
CA PHE A 12 -11.51 -18.35 -14.14
C PHE A 12 -10.54 -18.07 -15.29
N LEU A 13 -9.24 -18.33 -15.10
CA LEU A 13 -8.23 -18.14 -16.14
C LEU A 13 -8.49 -19.05 -17.36
N LYS A 14 -8.91 -20.30 -17.13
CA LYS A 14 -9.28 -21.21 -18.21
C LYS A 14 -10.50 -20.72 -18.98
N GLN A 15 -11.53 -20.24 -18.28
CA GLN A 15 -12.71 -19.64 -18.90
C GLN A 15 -12.37 -18.40 -19.74
N PHE A 16 -11.44 -17.57 -19.26
CA PHE A 16 -10.96 -16.39 -19.98
C PHE A 16 -10.17 -16.75 -21.26
N ALA A 17 -9.31 -17.77 -21.18
CA ALA A 17 -8.56 -18.27 -22.32
C ALA A 17 -9.51 -18.89 -23.38
N ASP A 18 -10.47 -19.72 -22.93
CA ASP A 18 -11.47 -20.35 -23.79
C ASP A 18 -12.38 -19.30 -24.48
N TYR A 19 -12.62 -18.15 -23.83
CA TYR A 19 -13.38 -17.03 -24.41
C TYR A 19 -12.62 -16.29 -25.52
N LYS A 20 -11.30 -16.07 -25.35
CA LYS A 20 -10.45 -15.46 -26.39
C LYS A 20 -10.29 -16.36 -27.62
N ILE A 21 -10.19 -17.67 -27.42
CA ILE A 21 -10.06 -18.65 -28.52
C ILE A 21 -11.32 -18.68 -29.39
N LYS A 22 -12.50 -18.49 -28.78
CA LYS A 22 -13.80 -18.49 -29.49
C LYS A 22 -14.14 -17.17 -30.18
N ASN A 23 -13.45 -16.07 -29.87
CA ASN A 23 -13.67 -14.75 -30.46
C ASN A 23 -12.32 -14.12 -30.89
N PRO A 24 -11.65 -14.67 -31.92
CA PRO A 24 -10.31 -14.22 -32.33
C PRO A 24 -10.31 -12.83 -32.98
N ASP A 25 -11.44 -12.38 -33.53
CA ASP A 25 -11.54 -11.16 -34.35
C ASP A 25 -12.23 -9.99 -33.64
N LEU A 26 -12.19 -9.94 -32.29
CA LEU A 26 -12.57 -8.72 -31.59
C LEU A 26 -11.61 -7.61 -32.04
N PRO A 27 -12.11 -6.51 -32.64
CA PRO A 27 -11.24 -5.43 -33.10
C PRO A 27 -10.46 -4.90 -31.90
N ILE A 28 -9.13 -4.92 -31.99
CA ILE A 28 -8.29 -4.05 -31.18
C ILE A 28 -8.75 -2.66 -31.59
N ALA A 29 -9.50 -1.98 -30.72
CA ALA A 29 -10.05 -0.67 -31.00
C ALA A 29 -8.95 0.21 -31.60
N GLU A 30 -9.08 0.51 -32.88
CA GLU A 30 -8.19 1.42 -33.58
C GLU A 30 -8.33 2.78 -32.91
N SER A 31 -7.18 3.41 -32.69
CA SER A 31 -7.03 4.74 -32.14
C SER A 31 -7.68 5.75 -33.10
N ASP A 32 -8.98 5.99 -32.94
CA ASP A 32 -9.63 7.16 -33.47
C ASP A 32 -8.88 8.41 -32.99
N LYS A 33 -8.59 9.34 -33.90
CA LYS A 33 -7.93 10.60 -33.61
C LYS A 33 -8.87 11.43 -32.73
N GLU A 34 -8.65 11.40 -31.42
CA GLU A 34 -9.42 12.20 -30.47
C GLU A 34 -9.08 13.69 -30.66
N GLU A 35 -10.07 14.48 -31.07
CA GLU A 35 -10.09 15.92 -30.80
C GLU A 35 -9.83 16.14 -29.30
N VAL A 36 -8.96 17.10 -28.98
CA VAL A 36 -8.66 17.50 -27.60
C VAL A 36 -9.89 18.17 -27.00
N ASN A 37 -10.86 17.37 -26.59
CA ASN A 37 -11.92 17.77 -25.69
C ASN A 37 -11.33 17.76 -24.29
N ASP A 38 -11.17 18.95 -23.69
CA ASP A 38 -10.74 19.07 -22.30
C ASP A 38 -11.64 18.22 -21.40
N VAL A 39 -11.08 17.12 -20.89
CA VAL A 39 -11.78 16.23 -19.97
C VAL A 39 -11.91 16.97 -18.64
N THR A 40 -13.09 17.54 -18.39
CA THR A 40 -13.44 18.06 -17.06
C THR A 40 -13.19 17.00 -15.98
N MET A 41 -12.22 17.28 -15.10
CA MET A 41 -11.83 16.40 -14.00
C MET A 41 -13.04 16.11 -13.10
N LYS A 42 -13.54 14.87 -13.12
CA LYS A 42 -14.54 14.42 -12.16
C LYS A 42 -13.93 14.49 -10.76
N THR A 43 -14.54 15.28 -9.89
CA THR A 43 -14.14 15.37 -8.49
C THR A 43 -14.44 14.03 -7.80
N VAL A 44 -13.40 13.22 -7.60
CA VAL A 44 -13.51 12.01 -6.79
C VAL A 44 -13.55 12.45 -5.33
N TYR A 45 -14.69 12.27 -4.67
CA TYR A 45 -14.76 12.43 -3.22
C TYR A 45 -13.94 11.31 -2.54
N ILE A 46 -12.69 11.62 -2.22
CA ILE A 46 -11.81 10.70 -1.50
C ILE A 46 -12.21 10.75 -0.03
N ARG A 47 -12.89 9.70 0.44
CA ARG A 47 -13.12 9.53 1.89
C ARG A 47 -11.76 9.49 2.60
N PRO A 48 -11.51 10.35 3.61
CA PRO A 48 -10.24 10.32 4.33
C PRO A 48 -10.12 8.97 5.03
N LYS A 49 -9.07 8.21 4.69
CA LYS A 49 -8.73 6.98 5.40
C LYS A 49 -8.28 7.35 6.80
N LYS A 50 -9.04 6.94 7.82
CA LYS A 50 -8.59 7.00 9.22
C LYS A 50 -7.54 5.90 9.43
N TYR A 51 -6.27 6.27 9.39
CA TYR A 51 -5.20 5.36 9.75
C TYR A 51 -5.10 5.29 11.27
N GLU A 52 -5.11 4.08 11.83
CA GLU A 52 -4.76 3.87 13.23
C GLU A 52 -3.26 4.17 13.39
N LEU A 53 -2.96 5.28 14.07
CA LEU A 53 -1.60 5.62 14.46
C LEU A 53 -1.22 4.71 15.62
N TYR A 54 -0.54 3.62 15.32
CA TYR A 54 0.13 2.85 16.37
C TYR A 54 1.36 3.63 16.80
N SER A 55 1.40 3.95 18.10
CA SER A 55 2.65 4.30 18.79
C SER A 55 3.63 3.11 18.69
N ASP A 56 4.90 3.30 19.03
CA ASP A 56 5.86 2.19 19.09
C ASP A 56 5.56 1.26 20.28
N THR A 57 4.87 1.78 21.31
CA THR A 57 4.53 1.08 22.55
C THR A 57 3.71 -0.22 22.37
N PRO A 58 2.66 -0.32 21.54
CA PRO A 58 1.89 -1.55 21.36
C PRO A 58 2.72 -2.64 20.67
N LYS A 59 3.69 -2.25 19.83
CA LYS A 59 4.59 -3.19 19.16
C LYS A 59 5.58 -3.78 20.15
N GLU A 60 6.17 -2.96 21.02
CA GLU A 60 7.02 -3.42 22.13
C GLU A 60 6.26 -4.37 23.05
N MET A 61 5.06 -3.98 23.49
CA MET A 61 4.20 -4.80 24.35
C MET A 61 3.86 -6.14 23.70
N PHE A 62 3.58 -6.15 22.39
CA PHE A 62 3.37 -7.39 21.65
C PHE A 62 4.59 -8.31 21.72
N PHE A 63 5.81 -7.81 21.46
CA PHE A 63 7.02 -8.64 21.51
C PHE A 63 7.38 -9.08 22.92
N HIS A 64 7.15 -8.25 23.94
CA HIS A 64 7.27 -8.64 25.34
C HIS A 64 6.38 -9.85 25.65
N PHE A 65 5.08 -9.79 25.32
CA PHE A 65 4.17 -10.93 25.54
C PHE A 65 4.52 -12.14 24.67
N LYS A 66 4.99 -11.92 23.44
CA LYS A 66 5.27 -13.00 22.50
C LYS A 66 6.55 -13.77 22.82
N LEU A 67 7.62 -13.05 23.20
CA LEU A 67 8.96 -13.61 23.40
C LEU A 67 9.20 -13.97 24.87
N GLN A 68 8.83 -13.10 25.82
CA GLN A 68 9.09 -13.34 27.24
C GLN A 68 8.00 -14.21 27.88
N GLN A 69 6.73 -13.96 27.54
CA GLN A 69 5.59 -14.72 28.09
C GLN A 69 5.14 -15.88 27.18
N LEU A 70 5.82 -16.11 26.05
CA LEU A 70 5.58 -17.19 25.09
C LEU A 70 4.12 -17.35 24.62
N MET A 71 3.33 -16.26 24.64
CA MET A 71 1.92 -16.30 24.32
C MET A 71 1.67 -16.62 22.83
N SER A 72 0.45 -17.05 22.49
CA SER A 72 0.05 -17.15 21.08
C SER A 72 -0.02 -15.75 20.44
N VAL A 73 0.16 -15.67 19.10
CA VAL A 73 0.13 -14.37 18.38
C VAL A 73 -1.17 -13.62 18.65
N ARG A 74 -2.31 -14.33 18.60
CA ARG A 74 -3.62 -13.76 18.88
C ARG A 74 -3.72 -13.24 20.32
N ALA A 75 -3.29 -14.02 21.31
CA ALA A 75 -3.39 -13.62 22.71
C ALA A 75 -2.47 -12.43 23.05
N ALA A 76 -1.25 -12.42 22.51
CA ALA A 76 -0.33 -11.29 22.63
C ALA A 76 -0.87 -10.03 21.94
N ALA A 77 -1.46 -10.17 20.74
CA ALA A 77 -2.06 -9.05 20.00
C ALA A 77 -3.22 -8.42 20.76
N LEU A 78 -4.12 -9.24 21.34
CA LEU A 78 -5.23 -8.76 22.15
C LEU A 78 -4.73 -8.01 23.40
N LYS A 79 -3.75 -8.55 24.13
CA LYS A 79 -3.17 -7.87 25.30
C LYS A 79 -2.47 -6.56 24.92
N ALA A 80 -1.81 -6.52 23.77
CA ALA A 80 -1.12 -5.34 23.28
C ALA A 80 -2.06 -4.30 22.64
N GLY A 81 -3.35 -4.62 22.45
CA GLY A 81 -4.31 -3.73 21.78
C GLY A 81 -4.06 -3.59 20.27
N VAL A 82 -3.47 -4.59 19.63
CA VAL A 82 -3.10 -4.58 18.20
C VAL A 82 -3.97 -5.56 17.42
N LYS A 83 -4.32 -5.21 16.18
CA LYS A 83 -4.98 -6.14 15.26
C LYS A 83 -4.14 -7.40 15.01
N GLU A 84 -4.79 -8.56 15.05
CA GLU A 84 -4.11 -9.85 14.87
C GLU A 84 -3.35 -9.94 13.53
N THR A 85 -3.89 -9.34 12.46
CA THR A 85 -3.24 -9.29 11.14
C THR A 85 -1.91 -8.53 11.19
N THR A 86 -1.88 -7.38 11.87
CA THR A 86 -0.69 -6.57 12.07
C THR A 86 0.35 -7.31 12.91
N ALA A 87 -0.08 -7.95 14.01
CA ALA A 87 0.78 -8.76 14.86
C ALA A 87 1.41 -9.95 14.11
N ARG A 88 0.64 -10.61 13.24
CA ARG A 88 1.14 -11.70 12.39
C ARG A 88 2.17 -11.20 11.39
N TYR A 89 1.92 -10.05 10.76
CA TYR A 89 2.88 -9.40 9.87
C TYR A 89 4.20 -9.09 10.60
N TRP A 90 4.14 -8.49 11.79
CA TRP A 90 5.33 -8.21 12.62
C TRP A 90 6.09 -9.48 12.99
N ARG A 91 5.38 -10.53 13.43
CA ARG A 91 6.01 -11.82 13.75
C ARG A 91 6.72 -12.41 12.53
N ASN A 92 6.09 -12.38 11.35
CA ASN A 92 6.69 -12.94 10.15
C ASN A 92 7.93 -12.15 9.75
N LYS A 93 7.87 -10.81 9.78
CA LYS A 93 9.02 -9.95 9.52
C LYS A 93 10.17 -10.17 10.50
N TYR A 94 9.87 -10.35 11.78
CA TYR A 94 10.86 -10.67 12.80
C TYR A 94 11.50 -12.05 12.59
N VAL A 95 10.74 -13.04 12.10
CA VAL A 95 11.26 -14.39 11.80
C VAL A 95 12.08 -14.39 10.51
N GLU A 96 11.69 -13.58 9.51
CA GLU A 96 12.43 -13.42 8.26
C GLU A 96 13.81 -12.82 8.50
N ASP A 97 13.86 -11.65 9.16
CA ASP A 97 15.09 -10.90 9.40
C ASP A 97 15.08 -10.29 10.81
N PRO A 98 15.48 -11.05 11.86
CA PRO A 98 15.45 -10.56 13.23
C PRO A 98 16.41 -9.39 13.45
N ASP A 99 17.57 -9.39 12.79
CA ASP A 99 18.62 -8.38 12.97
C ASP A 99 18.22 -7.01 12.39
N ASN A 100 17.36 -7.00 11.36
CA ASN A 100 16.90 -5.78 10.70
C ASN A 100 15.46 -5.37 11.11
N PHE A 101 14.88 -6.10 12.08
CA PHE A 101 13.52 -5.82 12.53
C PHE A 101 13.50 -4.62 13.48
N VAL A 102 13.13 -3.46 12.93
CA VAL A 102 12.99 -2.23 13.71
C VAL A 102 11.56 -2.06 14.22
N ILE A 103 11.41 -1.64 15.48
CA ILE A 103 10.12 -1.40 16.13
C ILE A 103 9.45 -0.14 15.55
N GLY A 104 10.21 0.93 15.30
CA GLY A 104 9.69 2.18 14.71
C GLY A 104 9.18 2.09 13.27
N LYS A 105 8.56 3.20 12.82
CA LYS A 105 8.12 3.36 11.43
C LYS A 105 9.31 3.37 10.48
N GLN A 106 9.30 2.46 9.51
CA GLN A 106 10.25 2.50 8.41
C GLN A 106 9.74 3.47 7.34
N THR A 107 10.41 4.62 7.22
CA THR A 107 10.20 5.52 6.09
C THR A 107 11.15 5.11 4.98
N ASN A 108 10.63 4.81 3.78
CA ASN A 108 11.47 4.46 2.63
C ASN A 108 12.18 5.72 2.11
N ARG A 109 13.26 6.11 2.79
CA ARG A 109 14.10 7.26 2.43
C ARG A 109 15.07 6.95 1.30
N VAL A 110 15.39 5.67 1.11
CA VAL A 110 16.45 5.22 0.20
C VAL A 110 15.92 4.93 -1.20
N ASN A 111 14.75 4.28 -1.33
CA ASN A 111 14.14 3.97 -2.63
C ASN A 111 13.07 5.00 -3.03
N ARG A 112 13.27 6.27 -2.69
CA ARG A 112 12.38 7.36 -3.10
C ARG A 112 12.95 8.02 -4.36
N PRO A 113 12.15 8.27 -5.41
CA PRO A 113 12.61 9.07 -6.54
C PRO A 113 13.09 10.43 -6.03
N LYS A 114 14.17 10.94 -6.63
CA LYS A 114 14.70 12.27 -6.30
C LYS A 114 13.58 13.30 -6.42
N ALA A 115 13.56 14.27 -5.50
CA ALA A 115 12.59 15.35 -5.58
C ALA A 115 12.76 16.07 -6.92
N GLN A 116 11.67 16.23 -7.67
CA GLN A 116 11.68 16.93 -8.96
C GLN A 116 12.00 18.43 -8.78
N LEU A 117 11.64 18.98 -7.62
CA LEU A 117 11.90 20.38 -7.28
C LEU A 117 13.29 20.51 -6.65
N ASN A 118 14.26 20.92 -7.47
CA ASN A 118 15.59 21.32 -7.00
C ASN A 118 15.53 22.63 -6.21
N ASP A 119 16.59 22.96 -5.48
CA ASP A 119 16.60 24.13 -4.59
C ASP A 119 16.41 25.47 -5.33
N GLU A 120 16.96 25.59 -6.54
CA GLU A 120 16.73 26.75 -7.42
C GLU A 120 15.25 26.97 -7.76
N HIS A 121 14.50 25.90 -8.00
CA HIS A 121 13.06 26.00 -8.27
C HIS A 121 12.29 26.44 -7.02
N LYS A 122 12.74 26.04 -5.82
CA LYS A 122 12.13 26.48 -4.56
C LYS A 122 12.39 27.96 -4.32
N ASP A 123 13.63 28.40 -4.52
CA ASP A 123 14.01 29.80 -4.36
C ASP A 123 13.26 30.70 -5.34
N HIS A 124 13.08 30.25 -6.58
CA HIS A 124 12.27 30.97 -7.56
C HIS A 124 10.80 31.08 -7.14
N LEU A 125 10.20 29.99 -6.66
CA LEU A 125 8.82 30.00 -6.18
C LEU A 125 8.63 30.91 -4.97
N VAL A 126 9.56 30.89 -4.00
CA VAL A 126 9.52 31.77 -2.83
C VAL A 126 9.55 33.24 -3.28
N LYS A 127 10.52 33.61 -4.12
CA LYS A 127 10.64 34.98 -4.66
C LYS A 127 9.40 35.40 -5.44
N PHE A 128 8.85 34.50 -6.27
CA PHE A 128 7.64 34.78 -7.03
C PHE A 128 6.46 35.16 -6.13
N PHE A 129 6.29 34.50 -4.97
CA PHE A 129 5.22 34.86 -4.05
C PHE A 129 5.52 36.13 -3.25
N ASP A 130 6.78 36.36 -2.88
CA ASP A 130 7.21 37.57 -2.17
C ASP A 130 7.10 38.84 -3.05
N ASP A 131 7.36 38.71 -4.37
CA ASP A 131 7.32 39.83 -5.32
C ASP A 131 5.87 40.20 -5.76
N ASN A 132 4.89 39.32 -5.50
CA ASN A 132 3.49 39.51 -5.88
C ASN A 132 2.56 39.87 -4.69
N THR A 133 3.13 40.36 -3.58
CA THR A 133 2.40 40.97 -2.45
C THR A 133 2.57 42.49 -2.42
#